data_AF-A0A8E0IFD4-F1
#
_entry.id   AF-A0A8E0IFD4-F1
#
_cell.length_a   1.000
_cell.length_b   1.000
_cell.length_c   1.000
_cell.angle_alpha   90.00
_cell.angle_beta   90.00
_cell.angle_gamma   90.00
#
_symmetry.space_group_name_H-M   'P 1'
#
loop_
_entity.id
_entity.type
_entity.pdbx_description
1 polymer ?
#
loop_
_entity_poly.entity_id
_entity_poly.type
_entity_poly.pdbx_seq_one_letter_code
_entity_poly.pdbx_strand_id
1 'polypeptide(L)'
;MTTSTKSSTDTKQITRRDITKSWFMWWLLAETNHSFERMQGVSFGLALSPILRKVYKNSDDLKDALKRQTQFFNTNAVWGSLIPGMTIAMEEKRAQGQDIPEEAIVGTKTGLMGAVAGIGDTIDWGMWLPIILSLFIPLAKKGNGIAGIAPWMIFMVVTLMESYFLFHLGYKSGEASVEKILSGGAVKQLITGASVLGL
;
A
#
# COMPACT_ATOMS: atom_id res chain seq x y z
N MET A 1 -11.32 -41.35 -14.87
CA MET A 1 -11.44 -39.95 -14.40
C MET A 1 -11.19 -39.96 -12.90
N THR A 2 -9.96 -39.73 -12.49
CA THR A 2 -9.58 -39.60 -11.06
C THR A 2 -9.11 -38.17 -10.87
N THR A 3 -10.01 -37.35 -10.34
CA THR A 3 -9.76 -35.97 -9.91
C THR A 3 -8.74 -36.00 -8.79
N SER A 4 -7.48 -35.70 -9.13
CA SER A 4 -6.40 -35.48 -8.17
C SER A 4 -6.67 -34.19 -7.41
N THR A 5 -7.15 -34.32 -6.18
CA THR A 5 -7.22 -33.27 -5.17
C THR A 5 -5.82 -32.71 -4.93
N LYS A 6 -5.45 -31.61 -5.61
CA LYS A 6 -4.24 -30.85 -5.26
C LYS A 6 -4.51 -30.15 -3.93
N SER A 7 -4.02 -30.75 -2.86
CA SER A 7 -3.72 -30.06 -1.60
C SER A 7 -2.75 -28.92 -1.93
N SER A 8 -3.26 -27.69 -2.02
CA SER A 8 -2.44 -26.48 -2.14
C SER A 8 -1.88 -26.18 -0.75
N THR A 9 -0.68 -26.69 -0.48
CA THR A 9 0.10 -26.34 0.71
C THR A 9 0.27 -24.82 0.74
N ASP A 10 -0.38 -24.16 1.70
CA ASP A 10 -0.40 -22.71 1.94
C ASP A 10 1.00 -22.23 2.40
N THR A 11 1.98 -22.39 1.52
CA THR A 11 3.39 -22.12 1.82
C THR A 11 3.63 -20.64 1.54
N LYS A 12 3.67 -19.82 2.59
CA LYS A 12 4.02 -18.39 2.50
C LYS A 12 5.33 -18.25 1.74
N GLN A 13 5.26 -17.77 0.50
CA GLN A 13 6.45 -17.53 -0.32
C GLN A 13 7.11 -16.21 0.09
N ILE A 14 6.34 -15.29 0.65
CA ILE A 14 6.80 -13.97 1.09
C ILE A 14 7.24 -14.02 2.55
N THR A 15 8.47 -13.56 2.81
CA THR A 15 8.99 -13.42 4.18
C THR A 15 8.73 -12.00 4.70
N ARG A 16 8.61 -11.81 6.02
CA ARG A 16 8.51 -10.46 6.62
C ARG A 16 9.61 -9.50 6.14
N ARG A 17 10.83 -10.01 5.93
CA ARG A 17 11.95 -9.23 5.39
C ARG A 17 11.68 -8.69 3.98
N ASP A 18 10.98 -9.44 3.15
CA ASP A 18 10.60 -9.00 1.80
C ASP A 18 9.56 -7.88 1.86
N ILE A 19 8.58 -8.01 2.77
CA ILE A 19 7.56 -6.99 3.04
C ILE A 19 8.23 -5.70 3.50
N THR A 20 9.16 -5.77 4.47
CA THR A 20 9.91 -4.60 4.94
C THR A 20 10.77 -3.99 3.84
N LYS A 21 11.35 -4.80 2.93
CA LYS A 21 12.12 -4.30 1.80
C LYS A 21 11.23 -3.55 0.80
N SER A 22 10.05 -4.08 0.49
CA SER A 22 9.08 -3.39 -0.37
C SER A 22 8.50 -2.14 0.28
N TRP A 23 8.26 -2.15 1.60
CA TRP A 23 7.92 -0.95 2.35
C TRP A 23 9.00 0.12 2.23
N PHE A 24 10.27 -0.25 2.41
CA PHE A 24 11.38 0.70 2.30
C PHE A 24 11.47 1.31 0.89
N MET A 25 11.23 0.50 -0.14
CA MET A 25 11.17 0.99 -1.52
C MET A 25 9.97 1.92 -1.74
N TRP A 26 8.81 1.60 -1.18
CA TRP A 26 7.64 2.49 -1.21
C TRP A 26 7.94 3.82 -0.52
N TRP A 27 8.46 3.78 0.71
CA TRP A 27 8.82 4.96 1.49
C TRP A 27 9.79 5.88 0.76
N LEU A 28 10.78 5.31 0.07
CA LEU A 28 11.76 6.08 -0.70
C LEU A 28 11.18 6.64 -2.01
N LEU A 29 10.34 5.87 -2.71
CA LEU A 29 9.98 6.15 -4.10
C LEU A 29 8.59 6.79 -4.25
N ALA A 30 7.71 6.73 -3.26
CA ALA A 30 6.31 7.13 -3.38
C ALA A 30 6.13 8.52 -4.03
N GLU A 31 6.98 9.48 -3.65
CA GLU A 31 6.92 10.87 -4.12
C GLU A 31 7.96 11.23 -5.20
N THR A 32 8.79 10.28 -5.65
CA THR A 32 9.91 10.61 -6.55
C THR A 32 9.57 10.56 -8.04
N ASN A 33 8.54 9.78 -8.44
CA ASN A 33 8.23 9.52 -9.85
C ASN A 33 6.79 9.88 -10.20
N HIS A 34 6.41 11.15 -9.99
CA HIS A 34 5.11 11.66 -10.42
C HIS A 34 5.10 11.95 -11.93
N SER A 35 4.17 11.33 -12.63
CA SER A 35 3.83 11.70 -14.02
C SER A 35 2.38 12.13 -14.09
N PHE A 36 2.03 13.12 -14.92
CA PHE A 36 0.62 13.55 -15.05
C PHE A 36 -0.30 12.43 -15.54
N GLU A 37 0.25 11.43 -16.26
CA GLU A 37 -0.52 10.28 -16.75
C GLU A 37 -0.81 9.24 -15.66
N ARG A 38 0.12 9.03 -14.71
CA ARG A 38 0.05 7.87 -13.78
C ARG A 38 0.30 8.19 -12.30
N MET A 39 0.63 9.45 -11.99
CA MET A 39 1.03 9.94 -10.66
C MET A 39 2.04 8.99 -10.01
N GLN A 40 1.73 8.42 -8.85
CA GLN A 40 2.60 7.51 -8.09
C GLN A 40 2.58 6.06 -8.63
N GLY A 41 1.84 5.77 -9.70
CA GLY A 41 1.67 4.42 -10.24
C GLY A 41 2.99 3.73 -10.60
N VAL A 42 3.96 4.48 -11.14
CA VAL A 42 5.30 3.93 -11.47
C VAL A 42 6.04 3.52 -10.20
N SER A 43 6.02 4.37 -9.17
CA SER A 43 6.62 4.08 -7.86
C SER A 43 5.97 2.89 -7.18
N PHE A 44 4.65 2.75 -7.32
CA PHE A 44 3.90 1.59 -6.83
C PHE A 44 4.40 0.29 -7.48
N GLY A 45 4.50 0.25 -8.81
CA GLY A 45 5.02 -0.91 -9.53
C GLY A 45 6.47 -1.25 -9.15
N LEU A 46 7.33 -0.25 -8.94
CA LEU A 46 8.72 -0.43 -8.51
C LEU A 46 8.82 -0.99 -7.09
N ALA A 47 8.00 -0.49 -6.15
CA ALA A 47 7.97 -0.98 -4.77
C ALA A 47 7.54 -2.45 -4.68
N LEU A 48 6.63 -2.89 -5.56
CA LEU A 48 6.15 -4.28 -5.61
C LEU A 48 7.04 -5.20 -6.45
N SER A 49 7.87 -4.66 -7.36
CA SER A 49 8.69 -5.44 -8.30
C SER A 49 9.51 -6.57 -7.66
N PRO A 50 10.22 -6.38 -6.51
CA PRO A 50 10.99 -7.44 -5.89
C PRO A 50 10.14 -8.63 -5.45
N ILE A 51 8.92 -8.36 -4.96
CA ILE A 51 7.99 -9.38 -4.49
C ILE A 51 7.32 -10.07 -5.68
N LEU A 52 6.84 -9.30 -6.67
CA LEU A 52 6.22 -9.87 -7.87
C LEU A 52 7.16 -10.82 -8.61
N ARG A 53 8.45 -10.48 -8.71
CA ARG A 53 9.49 -11.37 -9.28
C ARG A 53 9.71 -12.65 -8.49
N LYS A 54 9.45 -12.64 -7.18
CA LYS A 54 9.58 -13.82 -6.32
C LYS A 54 8.39 -14.76 -6.52
N VAL A 55 7.20 -14.17 -6.59
CA VAL A 55 5.89 -14.82 -6.60
C VAL A 55 5.52 -15.34 -8.00
N TYR A 56 5.75 -14.57 -9.06
CA TYR A 56 5.51 -14.97 -10.44
C TYR A 56 6.78 -15.55 -11.08
N LYS A 57 6.76 -16.85 -11.39
CA LYS A 57 7.88 -17.54 -12.08
C LYS A 57 7.82 -17.43 -13.59
N ASN A 58 6.64 -17.22 -14.16
CA ASN A 58 6.43 -17.03 -15.59
C ASN A 58 6.64 -15.56 -15.97
N SER A 59 7.32 -15.31 -17.09
CA SER A 59 7.61 -13.96 -17.59
C SER A 59 6.35 -13.21 -18.03
N ASP A 60 5.36 -13.93 -18.58
CA ASP A 60 4.13 -13.31 -19.08
C ASP A 60 3.23 -12.86 -17.92
N ASP A 61 3.04 -13.72 -16.92
CA ASP A 61 2.28 -13.39 -15.71
C ASP A 61 2.91 -12.24 -14.93
N LEU A 62 4.25 -12.18 -14.88
CA LEU A 62 4.99 -11.07 -14.27
C LEU A 62 4.80 -9.75 -15.03
N LYS A 63 4.78 -9.80 -16.37
CA LYS A 63 4.58 -8.62 -17.21
C LYS A 63 3.20 -8.03 -16.98
N ASP A 64 2.17 -8.86 -16.93
CA ASP A 64 0.81 -8.41 -16.68
C ASP A 64 0.64 -7.92 -15.24
N ALA A 65 1.36 -8.52 -14.27
CA ALA A 65 1.46 -8.01 -12.91
C ALA A 65 2.05 -6.61 -12.82
N LEU A 66 3.17 -6.38 -13.48
CA LEU A 66 3.78 -5.06 -13.46
C LEU A 66 2.89 -4.02 -14.16
N LYS A 67 2.23 -4.37 -15.27
CA LYS A 67 1.31 -3.46 -15.96
C LYS A 67 0.17 -2.99 -15.05
N ARG A 68 -0.55 -3.90 -14.40
CA ARG A 68 -1.66 -3.52 -13.49
C ARG A 68 -1.18 -2.69 -12.31
N GLN A 69 0.00 -3.01 -11.76
CA GLN A 69 0.54 -2.25 -10.64
C GLN A 69 1.05 -0.86 -11.02
N THR A 70 1.42 -0.64 -12.30
CA THR A 70 1.80 0.67 -12.83
C THR A 70 0.63 1.56 -13.28
N GLN A 71 -0.62 1.09 -13.16
CA GLN A 71 -1.79 1.91 -13.43
C GLN A 71 -1.86 3.12 -12.48
N PHE A 72 -2.61 4.13 -12.91
CA PHE A 72 -2.83 5.38 -12.17
C PHE A 72 -3.08 5.11 -10.68
N PHE A 73 -2.31 5.81 -9.85
CA PHE A 73 -2.42 5.72 -8.41
C PHE A 73 -1.99 7.04 -7.82
N ASN A 74 -2.84 7.62 -6.98
CA ASN A 74 -2.48 8.82 -6.26
C ASN A 74 -3.12 8.80 -4.87
N THR A 75 -2.29 8.87 -3.85
CA THR A 75 -2.72 8.94 -2.46
C THR A 75 -1.62 9.57 -1.60
N ASN A 76 -1.92 9.85 -0.34
CA ASN A 76 -0.91 10.29 0.61
C ASN A 76 0.15 9.19 0.81
N ALA A 77 1.44 9.48 0.66
CA ALA A 77 2.50 8.46 0.68
C ALA A 77 2.61 7.67 1.99
N VAL A 78 2.34 8.31 3.14
CA VAL A 78 2.47 7.72 4.47
C VAL A 78 1.31 6.75 4.69
N TRP A 79 0.08 7.25 4.62
CA TRP A 79 -1.13 6.46 4.85
C TRP A 79 -1.41 5.48 3.71
N GLY A 80 -1.09 5.90 2.49
CA GLY A 80 -1.18 5.12 1.28
C GLY A 80 -0.32 3.87 1.27
N SER A 81 0.68 3.76 2.16
CA SER A 81 1.50 2.55 2.36
C SER A 81 0.67 1.31 2.74
N LEU A 82 -0.54 1.48 3.26
CA LEU A 82 -1.52 0.41 3.48
C LEU A 82 -1.85 -0.34 2.18
N ILE A 83 -2.09 0.39 1.09
CA ILE A 83 -2.57 -0.14 -0.19
C ILE A 83 -1.55 -1.09 -0.84
N PRO A 84 -0.27 -0.74 -1.04
CA PRO A 84 0.71 -1.68 -1.59
C PRO A 84 0.90 -2.91 -0.69
N GLY A 85 0.80 -2.77 0.63
CA GLY A 85 0.77 -3.90 1.56
C GLY A 85 -0.40 -4.87 1.27
N MET A 86 -1.62 -4.34 1.15
CA MET A 86 -2.81 -5.13 0.80
C MET A 86 -2.67 -5.81 -0.56
N THR A 87 -2.20 -5.05 -1.55
CA THR A 87 -2.00 -5.55 -2.91
C THR A 87 -1.00 -6.69 -2.94
N ILE A 88 0.10 -6.62 -2.19
CA ILE A 88 1.07 -7.72 -2.07
C ILE A 88 0.41 -9.02 -1.58
N ALA A 89 -0.47 -8.94 -0.57
CA ALA A 89 -1.17 -10.11 -0.05
C ALA A 89 -2.13 -10.71 -1.09
N MET A 90 -2.85 -9.87 -1.83
CA MET A 90 -3.74 -10.33 -2.92
C MET A 90 -2.96 -10.97 -4.07
N GLU A 91 -1.82 -10.40 -4.44
CA GLU A 91 -0.94 -10.92 -5.49
C GLU A 91 -0.31 -12.26 -5.10
N GLU A 92 0.12 -12.42 -3.85
CA GLU A 92 0.65 -13.70 -3.34
C GLU A 92 -0.39 -14.81 -3.48
N LYS A 93 -1.62 -14.54 -3.05
CA LYS A 93 -2.72 -15.51 -3.07
C LYS A 93 -3.18 -15.84 -4.49
N ARG A 94 -3.21 -14.86 -5.39
CA ARG A 94 -3.49 -15.08 -6.82
C ARG A 94 -2.43 -15.99 -7.45
N ALA A 95 -1.15 -15.75 -7.18
CA ALA A 95 -0.07 -16.58 -7.71
C ALA A 95 -0.03 -18.00 -7.10
N GLN A 96 -0.61 -18.21 -5.93
CA GLN A 96 -0.84 -19.54 -5.34
C GLN A 96 -2.00 -20.30 -6.04
N GLY A 97 -2.64 -19.70 -7.05
CA GLY A 97 -3.71 -20.33 -7.83
C GLY A 97 -5.11 -20.10 -7.28
N GLN A 98 -5.29 -19.13 -6.36
CA GLN A 98 -6.61 -18.72 -5.93
C GLN A 98 -7.29 -17.84 -6.98
N ASP A 99 -8.61 -18.03 -7.15
CA ASP A 99 -9.42 -17.30 -8.14
C ASP A 99 -9.75 -15.89 -7.65
N ILE A 100 -8.72 -15.04 -7.62
CA ILE A 100 -8.84 -13.63 -7.28
C ILE A 100 -8.88 -12.86 -8.61
N PRO A 101 -10.01 -12.22 -8.99
CA PRO A 101 -10.10 -11.47 -10.23
C PRO A 101 -9.15 -10.26 -10.22
N GLU A 102 -8.63 -9.89 -11.40
CA GLU A 102 -7.67 -8.79 -11.51
C GLU A 102 -8.33 -7.46 -11.15
N GLU A 103 -9.60 -7.34 -11.52
CA GLU A 103 -10.49 -6.23 -11.24
C GLU A 103 -10.68 -6.02 -9.74
N ALA A 104 -10.60 -7.08 -8.91
CA ALA A 104 -10.66 -6.92 -7.46
C ALA A 104 -9.38 -6.28 -6.91
N ILE A 105 -8.21 -6.60 -7.46
CA ILE A 105 -6.93 -6.00 -7.04
C ILE A 105 -6.91 -4.52 -7.44
N VAL A 106 -7.24 -4.22 -8.70
CA VAL A 106 -7.30 -2.85 -9.22
C VAL A 106 -8.40 -2.06 -8.51
N GLY A 107 -9.59 -2.63 -8.34
CA GLY A 107 -10.73 -2.00 -7.66
C GLY A 107 -10.46 -1.69 -6.18
N THR A 108 -9.72 -2.56 -5.48
CA THR A 108 -9.29 -2.27 -4.10
C THR A 108 -8.31 -1.10 -4.07
N LYS A 109 -7.36 -1.05 -5.02
CA LYS A 109 -6.39 0.04 -5.13
C LYS A 109 -7.09 1.38 -5.45
N THR A 110 -7.96 1.41 -6.44
CA THR A 110 -8.66 2.65 -6.86
C THR A 110 -9.75 3.07 -5.88
N GLY A 111 -10.44 2.12 -5.24
CA GLY A 111 -11.45 2.42 -4.23
C GLY A 111 -10.86 3.00 -2.94
N LEU A 112 -9.65 2.57 -2.56
CA LEU A 112 -9.00 3.04 -1.34
C LEU A 112 -8.15 4.30 -1.53
N MET A 113 -7.68 4.59 -2.75
CA MET A 113 -6.73 5.70 -2.97
C MET A 113 -7.24 7.06 -2.47
N GLY A 114 -8.53 7.37 -2.71
CA GLY A 114 -9.15 8.64 -2.31
C GLY A 114 -9.45 8.73 -0.81
N ALA A 115 -10.04 7.68 -0.23
CA ALA A 115 -10.37 7.66 1.19
C ALA A 115 -9.10 7.72 2.07
N VAL A 116 -8.08 6.94 1.71
CA VAL A 116 -6.80 6.93 2.41
C VAL A 116 -6.04 8.25 2.23
N ALA A 117 -6.15 8.88 1.04
CA ALA A 117 -5.58 10.20 0.81
C ALA A 117 -6.20 11.24 1.74
N GLY A 118 -7.53 11.32 1.80
CA GLY A 118 -8.22 12.30 2.65
C GLY A 118 -7.88 12.17 4.13
N ILE A 119 -7.76 10.93 4.63
CA ILE A 119 -7.33 10.67 6.02
C ILE A 119 -5.89 11.12 6.23
N GLY A 120 -4.96 10.68 5.38
CA GLY A 120 -3.54 11.01 5.52
C GLY A 120 -3.25 12.50 5.38
N ASP A 121 -3.94 13.19 4.46
CA ASP A 121 -3.76 14.62 4.28
C ASP A 121 -4.29 15.43 5.48
N THR A 122 -5.38 14.98 6.08
CA THR A 122 -5.94 15.63 7.27
C THR A 122 -5.05 15.41 8.50
N ILE A 123 -4.53 14.19 8.69
CA ILE A 123 -3.75 13.83 9.88
C ILE A 123 -2.31 14.33 9.76
N ASP A 124 -1.59 13.98 8.71
CA ASP A 124 -0.15 14.25 8.64
C ASP A 124 0.10 15.72 8.31
N TRP A 125 -0.52 16.20 7.23
CA TRP A 125 -0.33 17.58 6.74
C TRP A 125 -1.23 18.59 7.47
N GLY A 126 -2.46 18.19 7.84
CA GLY A 126 -3.43 19.07 8.49
C GLY A 126 -3.32 19.16 10.02
N MET A 127 -2.82 18.12 10.69
CA MET A 127 -2.75 18.07 12.16
C MET A 127 -1.31 17.97 12.68
N TRP A 128 -0.58 16.91 12.34
CA TRP A 128 0.75 16.65 12.89
C TRP A 128 1.74 17.76 12.57
N LEU A 129 1.88 18.12 11.30
CA LEU A 129 2.84 19.14 10.88
C LEU A 129 2.56 20.51 11.53
N PRO A 130 1.33 21.06 11.53
CA PRO A 130 1.04 22.33 12.21
C PRO A 130 1.26 22.28 13.72
N ILE A 131 0.88 21.19 14.39
CA ILE A 131 1.09 21.03 15.84
C ILE A 131 2.59 21.05 16.14
N ILE A 132 3.39 20.25 15.44
CA ILE A 132 4.84 20.20 15.65
C ILE A 132 5.44 21.59 15.39
N LEU A 133 5.15 22.22 14.26
CA LEU A 133 5.67 23.57 13.97
C LEU A 133 5.26 24.60 15.05
N SER A 134 4.02 24.57 15.53
CA SER A 134 3.53 25.50 16.55
C SER A 134 4.30 25.42 17.87
N LEU A 135 4.77 24.22 18.25
CA LEU A 135 5.56 24.01 19.47
C LEU A 135 6.98 24.58 19.35
N PHE A 136 7.55 24.60 18.14
CA PHE A 136 8.92 25.05 17.91
C PHE A 136 9.04 26.51 17.47
N ILE A 137 7.98 27.14 16.96
CA ILE A 137 7.97 28.59 16.61
C ILE A 137 8.44 29.48 17.78
N PRO A 138 7.99 29.29 19.04
CA PRO A 138 8.48 30.10 20.16
C PRO A 138 9.97 29.91 20.45
N LEU A 139 10.50 28.70 20.23
CA LEU A 139 11.92 28.39 20.40
C LEU A 139 12.75 29.01 19.27
N ALA A 140 12.25 29.01 18.04
CA ALA A 140 12.88 29.66 16.90
C ALA A 140 12.95 31.19 17.09
N LYS A 141 11.87 31.81 17.61
CA LYS A 141 11.84 33.25 17.93
C LYS A 141 12.89 33.67 18.96
N LYS A 142 13.33 32.74 19.83
CA LYS A 142 14.41 32.96 20.81
C LYS A 142 15.82 32.79 20.23
N GLY A 143 15.95 32.54 18.92
CA GLY A 143 17.23 32.35 18.25
C GLY A 143 17.84 30.96 18.39
N ASN A 144 17.06 29.96 18.84
CA ASN A 144 17.57 28.60 18.98
C ASN A 144 17.57 27.86 17.63
N GLY A 145 18.77 27.57 17.10
CA GLY A 145 18.93 26.83 15.83
C GLY A 145 18.34 25.42 15.82
N ILE A 146 18.16 24.78 16.98
CA ILE A 146 17.51 23.45 17.09
C ILE A 146 16.07 23.51 16.59
N ALA A 147 15.39 24.65 16.74
CA ALA A 147 14.01 24.82 16.30
C ALA A 147 13.83 24.78 14.78
N GLY A 148 14.92 24.89 13.99
CA GLY A 148 14.87 24.72 12.54
C GLY A 148 14.94 23.25 12.08
N ILE A 149 15.59 22.37 12.85
CA ILE A 149 15.86 20.98 12.46
C ILE A 149 14.95 20.00 13.20
N ALA A 150 14.69 20.25 14.48
CA ALA A 150 13.92 19.35 15.33
C ALA A 150 12.49 19.06 14.82
N PRO A 151 11.71 20.06 14.34
CA PRO A 151 10.37 19.80 13.80
C PRO A 151 10.37 18.79 12.66
N TRP A 152 11.30 18.94 11.73
CA TRP A 152 11.41 18.09 10.55
C TRP A 152 11.84 16.67 10.93
N MET A 153 12.83 16.54 11.83
CA MET A 153 13.27 15.24 12.34
C MET A 153 12.15 14.50 13.07
N ILE A 154 11.37 15.19 13.90
CA ILE A 154 10.24 14.60 14.62
C ILE A 154 9.16 14.15 13.62
N PHE A 155 8.80 15.02 12.68
CA PHE A 155 7.79 14.70 11.66
C PHE A 155 8.22 13.51 10.78
N MET A 156 9.48 13.45 10.38
CA MET A 156 10.03 12.31 9.63
C MET A 156 9.96 11.00 10.42
N VAL A 157 10.29 11.03 11.72
CA VAL A 157 10.24 9.83 12.57
C VAL A 157 8.80 9.34 12.78
N VAL A 158 7.86 10.26 13.02
CA VAL A 158 6.43 9.95 13.18
C VAL A 158 5.89 9.29 11.90
N THR A 159 6.06 9.96 10.76
CA THR A 159 5.55 9.48 9.47
C THR A 159 6.22 8.17 9.02
N LEU A 160 7.51 7.95 9.35
CA LEU A 160 8.21 6.69 9.08
C LEU A 160 7.62 5.53 9.89
N MET A 161 7.34 5.76 11.19
CA MET A 161 6.72 4.74 12.04
C MET A 161 5.28 4.43 11.60
N GLU A 162 4.50 5.47 11.27
CA GLU A 162 3.13 5.34 10.76
C GLU A 162 3.13 4.55 9.46
N SER A 163 3.97 4.90 8.49
CA SER A 163 4.08 4.19 7.21
C SER A 163 4.48 2.72 7.41
N TYR A 164 5.46 2.45 8.27
CA TYR A 164 5.88 1.08 8.56
C TYR A 164 4.72 0.25 9.13
N PHE A 165 4.01 0.80 10.11
CA PHE A 165 2.88 0.12 10.73
C PHE A 165 1.76 -0.12 9.74
N LEU A 166 1.38 0.91 8.97
CA LEU A 166 0.30 0.85 7.98
C LEU A 166 0.60 -0.13 6.85
N PHE A 167 1.84 -0.22 6.39
CA PHE A 167 2.21 -1.20 5.35
C PHE A 167 2.06 -2.65 5.83
N HIS A 168 2.52 -2.95 7.05
CA HIS A 168 2.38 -4.30 7.62
C HIS A 168 0.93 -4.62 7.99
N LEU A 169 0.18 -3.62 8.47
CA LEU A 169 -1.25 -3.74 8.70
C LEU A 169 -2.00 -3.98 7.39
N GLY A 170 -1.60 -3.29 6.32
CA GLY A 170 -2.13 -3.47 4.98
C GLY A 170 -1.96 -4.90 4.48
N TYR A 171 -0.77 -5.48 4.62
CA TYR A 171 -0.54 -6.89 4.25
C TYR A 171 -1.47 -7.84 5.03
N LYS A 172 -1.60 -7.67 6.35
CA LYS A 172 -2.49 -8.50 7.18
C LYS A 172 -3.98 -8.31 6.82
N SER A 173 -4.40 -7.08 6.55
CA SER A 173 -5.77 -6.75 6.13
C SER A 173 -6.08 -7.27 4.72
N GLY A 174 -5.07 -7.32 3.85
CA GLY A 174 -5.15 -7.92 2.53
C GLY A 174 -5.39 -9.43 2.61
N GLU A 175 -4.64 -10.14 3.47
CA GLU A 175 -4.88 -11.58 3.74
C GLU A 175 -6.34 -11.83 4.18
N ALA A 176 -6.84 -11.06 5.14
CA ALA A 176 -8.22 -11.18 5.62
C ALA A 176 -9.27 -10.83 4.56
N SER A 177 -8.97 -9.86 3.68
CA SER A 177 -9.85 -9.51 2.56
C SER A 177 -9.93 -10.63 1.53
N VAL A 178 -8.80 -11.28 1.25
CA VAL A 178 -8.76 -12.47 0.37
C VAL A 178 -9.54 -13.62 0.97
N GLU A 179 -9.38 -13.91 2.26
CA GLU A 179 -10.17 -14.96 2.94
C GLU A 179 -11.69 -14.71 2.81
N LYS A 180 -12.12 -13.45 3.00
CA LYS A 180 -13.52 -13.03 2.78
C LYS A 180 -13.98 -13.17 1.33
N ILE A 181 -13.08 -12.98 0.37
CA ILE A 181 -13.36 -13.16 -1.06
C ILE A 181 -13.60 -14.63 -1.37
N LEU A 182 -12.73 -15.52 -0.87
CA LEU A 182 -12.81 -16.96 -1.09
C LEU A 182 -13.97 -17.62 -0.33
N SER A 183 -14.37 -17.07 0.82
CA SER A 183 -15.51 -17.57 1.60
C SER A 183 -16.87 -17.22 0.99
N GLY A 184 -16.91 -16.65 -0.23
CA GLY A 184 -18.10 -16.62 -1.10
C GLY A 184 -19.21 -15.62 -0.75
N GLY A 185 -19.08 -14.83 0.33
CA GLY A 185 -20.18 -14.00 0.83
C GLY A 185 -20.01 -12.49 0.74
N ALA A 186 -18.78 -11.96 0.84
CA ALA A 186 -18.56 -10.55 1.16
C ALA A 186 -18.07 -9.68 0.00
N VAL A 187 -17.69 -10.27 -1.14
CA VAL A 187 -17.18 -9.51 -2.31
C VAL A 187 -18.26 -8.64 -2.91
N LYS A 188 -19.49 -9.13 -2.99
CA LYS A 188 -20.63 -8.33 -3.44
C LYS A 188 -20.86 -7.15 -2.50
N GLN A 189 -20.77 -7.33 -1.18
CA GLN A 189 -20.97 -6.24 -0.22
C GLN A 189 -19.80 -5.23 -0.17
N LEU A 190 -18.55 -5.66 -0.37
CA LEU A 190 -17.39 -4.77 -0.44
C LEU A 190 -17.33 -4.00 -1.77
N ILE A 191 -17.60 -4.66 -2.90
CA ILE A 191 -17.70 -3.99 -4.20
C ILE A 191 -18.91 -3.04 -4.20
N THR A 192 -20.08 -3.47 -3.71
CA THR A 192 -21.26 -2.60 -3.60
C THR A 192 -21.03 -1.45 -2.60
N GLY A 193 -20.37 -1.69 -1.46
CA GLY A 193 -20.05 -0.63 -0.49
C GLY A 193 -19.05 0.38 -1.03
N ALA A 194 -18.00 -0.07 -1.72
CA ALA A 194 -17.05 0.82 -2.40
C ALA A 194 -17.67 1.58 -3.57
N SER A 195 -18.64 0.98 -4.28
CA SER A 195 -19.38 1.65 -5.37
C SER A 195 -20.36 2.71 -4.85
N VAL A 196 -20.98 2.47 -3.68
CA VAL A 196 -21.94 3.39 -3.06
C VAL A 196 -21.26 4.57 -2.37
N LEU A 197 -20.04 4.40 -1.86
CA LEU A 197 -19.23 5.50 -1.30
C LEU A 197 -18.44 6.28 -2.36
N GLY A 198 -18.40 5.79 -3.59
CA GLY A 198 -17.73 6.43 -4.73
C GLY A 198 -18.64 7.24 -5.66
N LEU A 199 -19.95 7.29 -5.39
CA LEU A 199 -20.96 8.15 -6.03
C LEU A 199 -21.36 9.27 -5.05
#